data_AF-A0A535PXG1-F1
#
_entry.id   AF-A0A535PXG1-F1
#
_cell.length_a   1.000
_cell.length_b   1.000
_cell.length_c   1.000
_cell.angle_alpha   90.00
_cell.angle_beta   90.00
_cell.angle_gamma   90.00
#
_symmetry.space_group_name_H-M   'P 1'
#
loop_
_entity.id
_entity.type
_entity.pdbx_description
1 polymer ?
#
loop_
_entity_poly.entity_id
_entity_poly.type
_entity_poly.pdbx_seq_one_letter_code
_entity_poly.pdbx_strand_id
1 'polypeptide(L)' 'MSSTDFEPRVIELRDGTKVHLRPIVPEDEPLLHEAVASMSERTVYFRFFSPLKRMSDALAHRLAVV' A
#
# COMPACT_ATOMS: atom_id res chain seq x y z
N MET A 1 -9.34 -2.28 17.99
CA MET A 1 -10.51 -1.48 17.61
C MET A 1 -10.05 -0.47 16.58
N SER A 2 -10.28 -0.74 15.29
CA SER A 2 -10.32 0.32 14.29
C SER A 2 -11.56 0.07 13.45
N SER A 3 -12.69 0.62 13.86
CA SER A 3 -13.84 0.77 12.98
C SER A 3 -13.54 1.97 12.10
N THR A 4 -12.70 1.78 11.09
CA THR A 4 -12.70 2.71 9.98
C THR A 4 -14.10 2.59 9.37
N ASP A 5 -14.93 3.64 9.40
CA ASP A 5 -16.26 3.69 8.77
C ASP A 5 -16.19 3.62 7.23
N PHE A 6 -15.09 3.08 6.70
CA PHE A 6 -14.83 2.94 5.29
C PHE A 6 -15.35 1.59 4.81
N GLU A 7 -16.50 1.65 4.14
CA GLU A 7 -17.06 0.48 3.45
C GLU A 7 -16.26 0.13 2.19
N PRO A 8 -15.75 -1.12 2.08
CA PRO A 8 -15.10 -1.62 0.88
C PRO A 8 -15.97 -1.45 -0.35
N ARG A 9 -15.38 -1.01 -1.45
CA ARG A 9 -16.11 -0.78 -2.71
C ARG A 9 -15.23 -0.98 -3.92
N VAL A 10 -15.84 -1.30 -5.05
CA VAL A 10 -15.17 -1.26 -6.35
C VAL A 10 -15.30 0.15 -6.91
N ILE A 11 -14.20 0.71 -7.38
CA ILE A 11 -14.19 1.97 -8.13
C ILE A 11 -13.69 1.73 -9.54
N GLU A 12 -14.14 2.56 -10.49
CA GLU A 12 -13.69 2.54 -11.87
C GLU A 12 -12.75 3.72 -12.13
N LEU A 13 -11.57 3.43 -12.68
CA LEU A 13 -10.59 4.44 -13.08
C LEU A 13 -11.00 5.09 -14.42
N ARG A 14 -10.33 6.17 -14.80
CA ARG A 14 -10.65 6.92 -16.02
C ARG A 14 -10.51 6.09 -17.30
N ASP A 15 -9.69 5.04 -17.28
CA ASP A 15 -9.47 4.12 -18.39
C ASP A 15 -10.44 2.92 -18.37
N GLY A 16 -11.41 2.89 -17.45
CA GLY A 16 -12.36 1.81 -17.28
C GLY A 16 -11.87 0.66 -16.38
N THR A 17 -10.63 0.72 -15.88
CA THR A 17 -10.10 -0.32 -14.98
C THR A 17 -10.85 -0.33 -13.66
N LYS A 18 -11.37 -1.49 -13.26
CA LYS A 18 -12.05 -1.67 -11.97
C LYS A 18 -11.05 -2.09 -10.90
N VAL A 19 -11.03 -1.38 -9.77
CA VAL A 19 -10.14 -1.67 -8.63
C VAL A 19 -10.93 -1.76 -7.32
N HIS A 20 -10.47 -2.62 -6.41
CA HIS A 20 -11.04 -2.76 -5.08
C HIS A 20 -10.39 -1.74 -4.14
N LEU A 21 -11.20 -0.88 -3.53
CA LEU A 21 -10.78 0.05 -2.49
C LEU A 21 -11.31 -0.44 -1.15
N ARG A 22 -10.39 -0.71 -0.21
CA ARG A 22 -10.68 -1.20 1.14
C ARG A 22 -9.61 -0.72 2.13
N PRO A 23 -9.85 -0.76 3.44
CA PRO A 23 -8.81 -0.53 4.44
C PRO A 23 -7.68 -1.56 4.30
N ILE A 24 -6.46 -1.13 4.62
CA ILE A 24 -5.32 -2.02 4.78
C ILE A 24 -5.54 -2.83 6.06
N VAL A 25 -5.21 -4.12 6.03
CA VAL A 25 -5.27 -5.02 7.18
C VAL A 25 -3.89 -5.64 7.44
N PRO A 26 -3.61 -6.18 8.64
CA PRO A 26 -2.30 -6.77 8.96
C PRO A 26 -1.83 -7.84 7.97
N GLU A 27 -2.76 -8.60 7.40
CA GLU A 27 -2.47 -9.66 6.42
C GLU A 27 -1.93 -9.12 5.08
N ASP A 28 -2.01 -7.81 4.84
CA ASP A 28 -1.51 -7.17 3.62
C ASP A 28 -0.01 -6.86 3.66
N GLU A 29 0.70 -7.15 4.75
CA GLU A 29 2.17 -6.93 4.84
C GLU A 29 2.95 -7.48 3.62
N PRO A 30 2.71 -8.71 3.13
CA PRO A 30 3.39 -9.21 1.94
C PRO A 30 3.07 -8.39 0.68
N LEU A 31 1.81 -7.92 0.54
CA LEU A 31 1.39 -7.11 -0.61
C LEU A 31 2.07 -5.72 -0.60
N LEU A 32 2.37 -5.18 0.58
CA LEU A 32 3.15 -3.94 0.69
C LEU A 32 4.58 -4.13 0.20
N HIS A 33 5.20 -5.31 0.44
CA HIS A 33 6.54 -5.62 -0.08
C HIS A 33 6.54 -5.67 -1.59
N GLU A 34 5.55 -6.36 -2.17
CA GLU A 34 5.39 -6.44 -3.63
C GLU A 34 5.13 -5.07 -4.26
N ALA A 35 4.26 -4.26 -3.65
CA ALA A 35 3.97 -2.91 -4.12
C ALA A 35 5.24 -2.04 -4.19
N VAL A 36 6.05 -2.00 -3.13
CA VAL A 36 7.31 -1.23 -3.13
C VAL A 36 8.32 -1.81 -4.13
N ALA A 37 8.40 -3.14 -4.26
CA ALA A 37 9.31 -3.79 -5.21
C ALA A 37 8.97 -3.48 -6.69
N SER A 38 7.70 -3.21 -7.00
CA SER A 38 7.26 -2.80 -8.34
C SER A 38 7.47 -1.32 -8.66
N MET A 39 7.84 -0.50 -7.68
CA MET A 39 8.03 0.95 -7.87
C MET A 39 9.40 1.27 -8.48
N SER A 40 9.44 2.30 -9.34
CA SER A 40 10.71 2.86 -9.80
C SER A 40 11.49 3.52 -8.65
N GLU A 41 12.82 3.60 -8.77
CA GLU A 41 13.66 4.30 -7.78
C GLU A 41 13.21 5.75 -7.54
N ARG A 42 12.73 6.43 -8.59
CA ARG A 42 12.19 7.79 -8.51
C ARG A 42 10.90 7.83 -7.68
N THR A 43 9.99 6.88 -7.89
CA THR A 43 8.74 6.77 -7.11
C THR A 43 9.06 6.49 -5.64
N VAL A 44 9.98 5.56 -5.39
CA VAL A 44 10.45 5.23 -4.04
C VAL A 44 11.02 6.46 -3.34
N TYR A 45 11.91 7.20 -4.02
CA TYR A 45 12.50 8.42 -3.47
C TYR A 45 11.44 9.45 -3.11
N PHE A 46 10.43 9.69 -3.95
CA PHE A 46 9.36 10.63 -3.61
C PHE A 46 8.44 10.15 -2.50
N ARG A 47 8.25 8.83 -2.35
CA ARG A 47 7.37 8.25 -1.32
C ARG A 47 8.00 8.24 0.08
N PHE A 48 9.32 8.04 0.15
CA PHE A 48 10.05 7.81 1.40
C PHE A 48 11.15 8.83 1.68
N PHE A 49 11.39 9.78 0.76
CA PHE A 49 12.47 10.78 0.82
C PHE A 49 13.87 10.18 1.05
N SER A 50 14.05 8.93 0.61
CA SER A 50 15.30 8.19 0.74
C SER A 50 15.33 7.08 -0.31
N PRO A 51 16.49 6.75 -0.89
CA PRO A 51 16.63 5.58 -1.74
C PRO A 51 16.42 4.31 -0.90
N LEU A 52 15.32 3.61 -1.15
CA LEU A 52 14.97 2.35 -0.49
C LEU A 52 15.08 1.20 -1.50
N LYS A 53 16.06 0.31 -1.32
CA LYS A 53 16.22 -0.85 -2.22
C LYS A 53 15.16 -1.93 -1.99
N ARG A 54 14.72 -2.12 -0.75
CA ARG A 54 13.63 -3.01 -0.34
C ARG A 54 12.95 -2.45 0.90
N MET A 55 11.63 -2.67 1.00
CA MET A 55 10.90 -2.37 2.23
C MET A 55 11.33 -3.30 3.36
N SER A 56 11.53 -2.76 4.56
CA SER A 56 11.79 -3.55 5.77
C SER A 56 10.49 -4.04 6.40
N ASP A 57 10.54 -5.19 7.07
CA ASP A 57 9.38 -5.81 7.72
C ASP A 57 8.78 -4.86 8.78
N ALA A 58 9.63 -4.15 9.54
CA ALA A 58 9.18 -3.16 10.51
C ALA A 58 8.39 -2.00 9.86
N LEU A 59 8.76 -1.59 8.65
CA LEU A 59 8.01 -0.57 7.90
C LEU A 59 6.72 -1.14 7.33
N ALA A 60 6.73 -2.37 6.82
CA ALA A 60 5.55 -3.08 6.34
C ALA A 60 4.50 -3.18 7.44
N HIS A 61 4.91 -3.71 8.60
CA HIS A 61 4.08 -3.88 9.78
C HIS A 61 3.48 -2.55 10.24
N ARG A 62 4.30 -1.49 10.33
CA ARG A 62 3.81 -0.17 10.70
C ARG A 62 2.78 0.37 9.70
N LEU A 63 2.87 0.06 8.42
CA LEU A 63 1.89 0.51 7.43
C LEU A 63 0.61 -0.34 7.44
N ALA A 64 0.68 -1.59 7.92
CA ALA A 64 -0.45 -2.51 7.92
C ALA A 64 -1.30 -2.47 9.20
N VAL A 65 -0.75 -1.97 10.31
CA VAL A 65 -1.36 -2.08 11.66
C VAL A 65 -1.75 -0.73 12.28
N VAL A 66 -1.35 0.39 11.69
CA VAL A 66 -1.61 1.75 12.22
C VAL A 66 -2.99 2.27 11.85
#